data_AF-F3L4Q9-F1
#
_entry.id   AF-F3L4Q9-F1
#
_cell.length_a   1.000
_cell.length_b   1.000
_cell.length_c   1.000
_cell.angle_alpha   90.00
_cell.angle_beta   90.00
_cell.angle_gamma   90.00
#
_symmetry.space_group_name_H-M   'P 1'
#
loop_
_entity.id
_entity.type
_entity.pdbx_description
1 polymer ?
#
loop_
_entity_poly.entity_id
_entity_poly.type
_entity_poly.pdbx_seq_one_letter_code
_entity_poly.pdbx_strand_id
1 'polypeptide(L)'
;MRLLIDDKDSAVAAGYQQCAKAPLPTACVCLDDLEESEAHTLKVELESLFERARATVFETQLVLQPDWQIGQRTPGTVQLCTFQQKRDISRAEFIAIWRDSHTQIAIDTQSTFGYFQNLALEGQDSGFDALVEEHFPIEAATSPEAFFDAVGDPAKLKHNIDCMMESCARFIQQDTINVIHLSEYKIH
;
A
#
# COMPACT_ATOMS: atom_id res chain seq x y z
N MET A 1 9.89 9.41 9.90
CA MET A 1 9.22 8.15 10.34
C MET A 1 7.71 8.32 10.39
N ARG A 2 7.00 7.26 10.04
CA ARG A 2 5.53 7.16 10.14
C ARG A 2 5.15 5.94 10.97
N LEU A 3 4.05 6.04 11.70
CA LEU A 3 3.47 4.96 12.48
C LEU A 3 2.08 4.67 11.93
N LEU A 4 1.84 3.42 11.52
CA LEU A 4 0.57 2.96 11.01
C LEU A 4 -0.01 1.94 11.98
N ILE A 5 -1.25 2.10 12.41
CA ILE A 5 -1.87 1.27 13.46
C ILE A 5 -3.26 0.81 13.04
N ASP A 6 -3.58 -0.44 13.33
CA ASP A 6 -4.94 -0.96 13.27
C ASP A 6 -5.69 -0.54 14.54
N ASP A 7 -6.57 0.46 14.41
CA ASP A 7 -7.34 1.04 15.50
C ASP A 7 -8.82 1.21 15.12
N LYS A 8 -9.60 1.79 16.04
CA LYS A 8 -11.03 2.03 15.83
C LYS A 8 -11.31 2.95 14.62
N ASP A 9 -10.38 3.84 14.29
CA ASP A 9 -10.56 4.85 13.25
C ASP A 9 -10.22 4.28 11.86
N SER A 10 -9.35 3.26 11.78
CA SER A 10 -9.12 2.48 10.56
C SER A 10 -10.11 1.33 10.38
N ALA A 11 -10.64 0.78 11.48
CA ALA A 11 -11.58 -0.35 11.46
C ALA A 11 -12.87 -0.09 10.66
N VAL A 12 -13.23 1.17 10.41
CA VAL A 12 -14.35 1.54 9.54
C VAL A 12 -14.17 1.01 8.11
N ALA A 13 -12.94 0.81 7.65
CA ALA A 13 -12.60 0.26 6.34
C ALA A 13 -12.37 -1.27 6.37
N ALA A 14 -12.65 -1.96 7.48
CA ALA A 14 -12.41 -3.40 7.61
C ALA A 14 -13.17 -4.25 6.56
N GLY A 15 -14.27 -3.72 6.02
CA GLY A 15 -15.04 -4.37 4.95
C GLY A 15 -14.26 -4.55 3.63
N TYR A 16 -13.16 -3.82 3.43
CA TYR A 16 -12.29 -3.93 2.26
C TYR A 16 -11.00 -4.71 2.52
N GLN A 17 -10.83 -5.29 3.72
CA GLN A 17 -9.67 -6.11 4.02
C GLN A 17 -9.65 -7.38 3.15
N GLN A 18 -8.47 -7.71 2.66
CA GLN A 18 -8.18 -8.97 1.98
C GLN A 18 -6.96 -9.61 2.62
N CYS A 19 -6.99 -10.91 2.85
CA CYS A 19 -5.90 -11.63 3.50
C CYS A 19 -5.63 -12.93 2.77
N ALA A 20 -4.69 -12.90 1.82
CA ALA A 20 -4.18 -14.11 1.19
C ALA A 20 -3.35 -14.94 2.19
N LYS A 21 -2.56 -14.27 3.04
CA LYS A 21 -1.72 -14.93 4.04
C LYS A 21 -1.78 -14.20 5.38
N ALA A 22 -2.38 -14.87 6.37
CA ALA A 22 -2.45 -14.37 7.73
C ALA A 22 -1.11 -14.52 8.48
N PRO A 23 -0.86 -13.70 9.51
CA PRO A 23 -1.67 -12.55 9.92
C PRO A 23 -1.32 -11.27 9.14
N LEU A 24 -2.32 -10.40 8.95
CA LEU A 24 -2.08 -9.00 8.56
C LEU A 24 -1.41 -8.24 9.72
N PRO A 25 -0.61 -7.20 9.44
CA PRO A 25 0.02 -6.42 10.50
C PRO A 25 -1.02 -5.64 11.31
N THR A 26 -0.85 -5.57 12.63
CA THR A 26 -1.68 -4.70 13.49
C THR A 26 -1.03 -3.34 13.75
N ALA A 27 0.27 -3.21 13.41
CA ALA A 27 0.99 -1.95 13.41
C ALA A 27 2.22 -2.07 12.48
N CYS A 28 2.59 -0.97 11.84
CA CYS A 28 3.78 -0.84 11.03
C CYS A 28 4.53 0.45 11.40
N VAL A 29 5.87 0.39 11.33
CA VAL A 29 6.73 1.57 11.44
C VAL A 29 7.43 1.74 10.11
N CYS A 30 7.21 2.89 9.46
CA CYS A 30 7.90 3.24 8.22
C CYS A 30 9.10 4.13 8.55
N LEU A 31 10.29 3.65 8.21
CA LEU A 31 11.55 4.36 8.32
C LEU A 31 12.01 4.71 6.90
N ASP A 32 11.90 5.98 6.56
CA ASP A 32 12.22 6.53 5.24
C ASP A 32 13.63 7.16 5.26
N ASP A 33 14.17 7.50 4.08
CA ASP A 33 15.44 8.22 3.90
C ASP A 33 16.69 7.50 4.47
N LEU A 34 16.73 6.17 4.37
CA LEU A 34 17.85 5.33 4.82
C LEU A 34 18.71 4.87 3.64
N GLU A 35 20.02 4.82 3.86
CA GLU A 35 20.93 4.08 2.96
C GLU A 35 20.66 2.58 3.06
N GLU A 36 20.82 1.83 1.97
CA GLU A 36 20.47 0.41 1.92
C GLU A 36 21.18 -0.41 3.03
N SER A 37 22.47 -0.14 3.28
CA SER A 37 23.22 -0.84 4.34
C SER A 37 22.70 -0.52 5.75
N GLU A 38 22.24 0.71 5.97
CA GLU A 38 21.63 1.13 7.24
C GLU A 38 20.28 0.45 7.43
N ALA A 39 19.45 0.42 6.40
CA ALA A 39 18.15 -0.25 6.41
C ALA A 39 18.28 -1.76 6.69
N HIS A 40 19.28 -2.43 6.11
CA HIS A 40 19.56 -3.85 6.41
C HIS A 40 20.01 -4.06 7.87
N THR A 41 20.84 -3.17 8.40
CA THR A 41 21.29 -3.23 9.80
C THR A 41 20.10 -3.07 10.74
N LEU A 42 19.27 -2.04 10.53
CA LEU A 42 18.06 -1.79 11.31
C LEU A 42 17.04 -2.93 11.21
N LYS A 43 16.86 -3.52 10.02
CA LYS A 43 16.01 -4.72 9.86
C LYS A 43 16.45 -5.84 10.80
N VAL A 44 17.73 -6.19 10.78
CA VAL A 44 18.27 -7.27 11.64
C VAL A 44 18.11 -6.93 13.12
N GLU A 45 18.44 -5.69 13.51
CA GLU A 45 18.31 -5.24 14.90
C GLU A 45 16.84 -5.30 15.37
N LEU A 46 15.90 -4.74 14.61
CA LEU A 46 14.47 -4.73 14.95
C LEU A 46 13.90 -6.14 15.07
N GLU A 47 14.22 -7.04 14.12
CA GLU A 47 13.76 -8.44 14.16
C GLU A 47 14.40 -9.22 15.32
N SER A 48 15.60 -8.85 15.77
CA SER A 48 16.26 -9.44 16.94
C SER A 48 15.68 -8.94 18.28
N LEU A 49 15.25 -7.68 18.33
CA LEU A 49 14.69 -7.05 19.53
C LEU A 49 13.22 -7.42 19.73
N PHE A 50 12.48 -7.65 18.64
CA PHE A 50 11.05 -7.89 18.65
C PHE A 50 10.72 -9.19 17.90
N GLU A 51 10.46 -10.27 18.64
CA GLU A 51 10.20 -11.62 18.10
C GLU A 51 9.15 -11.67 16.98
N ARG A 52 8.12 -10.81 17.08
CA ARG A 52 7.01 -10.71 16.13
C ARG A 52 7.23 -9.71 15.00
N ALA A 53 8.26 -8.87 15.08
CA ALA A 53 8.54 -7.90 14.04
C ALA A 53 9.07 -8.61 12.80
N ARG A 54 8.59 -8.16 11.64
CA ARG A 54 9.14 -8.50 10.33
C ARG A 54 9.34 -7.20 9.59
N ALA A 55 10.53 -7.02 9.04
CA ALA A 55 10.90 -5.83 8.30
C ALA A 55 11.24 -6.21 6.85
N THR A 56 10.98 -5.29 5.93
CA THR A 56 11.34 -5.43 4.52
C THR A 56 11.97 -4.11 4.10
N VAL A 57 13.11 -4.19 3.41
CA VAL A 57 13.79 -3.04 2.84
C VAL A 57 13.20 -2.79 1.44
N PHE A 58 12.97 -1.53 1.11
CA PHE A 58 12.30 -1.18 -0.15
C PHE A 58 13.13 -0.19 -0.95
N GLU A 59 13.04 -0.32 -2.26
CA GLU A 59 13.23 0.81 -3.15
C GLU A 59 11.88 1.54 -3.27
N THR A 60 11.78 2.73 -2.69
CA THR A 60 10.53 3.48 -2.59
C THR A 60 10.48 4.62 -3.60
N GLN A 61 9.34 4.77 -4.29
CA GLN A 61 9.01 5.98 -5.03
C GLN A 61 7.78 6.66 -4.43
N LEU A 62 7.95 7.93 -4.06
CA LEU A 62 6.86 8.81 -3.66
C LEU A 62 6.20 9.37 -4.92
N VAL A 63 4.96 8.99 -5.18
CA VAL A 63 4.20 9.44 -6.36
C VAL A 63 3.28 10.60 -6.00
N LEU A 64 2.48 10.44 -4.93
CA LEU A 64 1.63 11.50 -4.38
C LEU A 64 1.96 11.68 -2.90
N GLN A 65 2.28 12.92 -2.52
CA GLN A 65 2.62 13.26 -1.15
C GLN A 65 1.36 13.60 -0.33
N PRO A 66 1.06 12.83 0.73
CA PRO A 66 0.02 13.23 1.68
C PRO A 66 0.38 14.54 2.37
N ASP A 67 -0.61 15.37 2.68
CA ASP A 67 -0.42 16.57 3.50
C ASP A 67 -0.27 16.20 4.98
N TRP A 68 0.95 15.80 5.35
CA TRP A 68 1.27 15.42 6.72
C TRP A 68 1.46 16.61 7.64
N GLN A 69 0.96 16.44 8.86
CA GLN A 69 1.27 17.33 9.97
C GLN A 69 1.95 16.51 11.07
N ILE A 70 3.16 16.93 11.47
CA ILE A 70 3.95 16.23 12.49
C ILE A 70 3.16 16.16 13.80
N GLY A 71 3.14 14.97 14.41
CA GLY A 71 2.43 14.68 15.65
C GLY A 71 0.92 14.50 15.47
N GLN A 72 0.40 14.60 14.24
CA GLN A 72 -1.02 14.44 13.95
C GLN A 72 -1.28 13.18 13.14
N ARG A 73 -2.52 12.71 13.24
CA ARG A 73 -3.04 11.63 12.40
C ARG A 73 -3.26 12.18 10.99
N THR A 74 -2.81 11.47 9.97
CA THR A 74 -3.19 11.77 8.58
C THR A 74 -4.71 11.57 8.44
N PRO A 75 -5.45 12.51 7.82
CA PRO A 75 -6.88 12.35 7.58
C PRO A 75 -7.20 11.06 6.81
N GLY A 76 -8.38 10.48 7.04
CA GLY A 76 -8.83 9.29 6.30
C GLY A 76 -8.15 8.00 6.75
N THR A 77 -7.79 7.12 5.82
CA THR A 77 -7.07 5.86 6.10
C THR A 77 -5.93 5.66 5.11
N VAL A 78 -4.89 4.93 5.51
CA VAL A 78 -3.87 4.41 4.58
C VAL A 78 -4.11 2.93 4.33
N GLN A 79 -4.28 2.57 3.06
CA GLN A 79 -4.31 1.19 2.60
C GLN A 79 -2.88 0.71 2.38
N LEU A 80 -2.51 -0.40 3.01
CA LEU A 80 -1.34 -1.19 2.61
C LEU A 80 -1.83 -2.36 1.77
N CYS A 81 -1.39 -2.40 0.51
CA CYS A 81 -1.66 -3.52 -0.38
C CYS A 81 -0.33 -4.20 -0.76
N THR A 82 -0.13 -5.44 -0.29
CA THR A 82 1.05 -6.25 -0.67
C THR A 82 0.65 -7.31 -1.69
N PHE A 83 1.55 -7.58 -2.63
CA PHE A 83 1.32 -8.56 -3.68
C PHE A 83 2.63 -9.12 -4.25
N GLN A 84 2.53 -10.30 -4.86
CA GLN A 84 3.59 -10.84 -5.71
C GLN A 84 3.34 -10.45 -7.17
N GLN A 85 4.43 -10.31 -7.91
CA GLN A 85 4.37 -10.17 -9.35
C GLN A 85 3.77 -11.44 -9.97
N LYS A 86 3.15 -11.27 -11.14
CA LYS A 86 2.65 -12.38 -11.92
C LYS A 86 3.79 -13.31 -12.34
N ARG A 87 3.56 -14.62 -12.29
CA ARG A 87 4.61 -15.65 -12.51
C ARG A 87 5.09 -15.76 -13.96
N ASP A 88 4.33 -15.24 -14.91
CA ASP A 88 4.57 -15.36 -16.35
C ASP A 88 5.20 -14.12 -16.99
N ILE A 89 5.59 -13.11 -16.20
CA ILE A 89 6.30 -11.91 -16.65
C ILE A 89 7.65 -11.80 -15.96
N SER A 90 8.60 -11.13 -16.62
CA SER A 90 9.89 -10.81 -16.01
C SER A 90 9.75 -9.68 -14.97
N ARG A 91 10.72 -9.56 -14.08
CA ARG A 91 10.75 -8.49 -13.08
C ARG A 91 10.82 -7.09 -13.71
N ALA A 92 11.55 -6.94 -14.81
CA ALA A 92 11.60 -5.68 -15.54
C ALA A 92 10.24 -5.30 -16.14
N GLU A 93 9.52 -6.27 -16.72
CA GLU A 93 8.16 -6.06 -17.23
C GLU A 93 7.17 -5.75 -16.11
N PHE A 94 7.26 -6.46 -14.99
CA PHE A 94 6.47 -6.17 -13.78
C PHE A 94 6.64 -4.72 -13.32
N ILE A 95 7.89 -4.26 -13.17
CA ILE A 95 8.19 -2.88 -12.75
C ILE A 95 7.63 -1.88 -13.76
N ALA A 96 7.85 -2.09 -15.06
CA ALA A 96 7.34 -1.19 -16.09
C ALA A 96 5.81 -1.13 -16.12
N ILE A 97 5.13 -2.28 -15.99
CA ILE A 97 3.67 -2.32 -15.94
C ILE A 97 3.16 -1.61 -14.69
N TRP A 98 3.73 -1.90 -13.51
CA TRP A 98 3.26 -1.33 -12.25
C TRP A 98 3.57 0.16 -12.15
N ARG A 99 4.84 0.55 -12.27
CA ARG A 99 5.31 1.92 -12.01
C ARG A 99 5.02 2.88 -13.17
N ASP A 100 5.18 2.44 -14.41
CA ASP A 100 5.10 3.36 -15.57
C ASP A 100 3.69 3.40 -16.19
N SER A 101 2.85 2.39 -15.93
CA SER A 101 1.52 2.27 -16.55
C SER A 101 0.37 2.21 -15.54
N HIS A 102 0.42 1.32 -14.55
CA HIS A 102 -0.68 1.15 -13.60
C HIS A 102 -0.84 2.35 -12.65
N THR A 103 0.25 3.00 -12.25
CA THR A 103 0.23 4.18 -11.36
C THR A 103 -0.77 5.24 -11.79
N GLN A 104 -0.74 5.64 -13.07
CA GLN A 104 -1.63 6.68 -13.57
C GLN A 104 -3.10 6.20 -13.56
N ILE A 105 -3.33 4.93 -13.90
CA ILE A 105 -4.67 4.34 -13.83
C ILE A 105 -5.19 4.37 -12.39
N ALA A 106 -4.35 4.05 -11.40
CA ALA A 106 -4.73 4.14 -9.99
C ALA A 106 -5.11 5.57 -9.59
N ILE A 107 -4.27 6.55 -9.92
CA ILE A 107 -4.54 7.97 -9.66
C ILE A 107 -5.84 8.44 -10.33
N ASP A 108 -6.10 8.02 -11.57
CA ASP A 108 -7.25 8.48 -12.35
C ASP A 108 -8.57 7.80 -11.93
N THR A 109 -8.49 6.61 -11.33
CA THR A 109 -9.68 5.78 -11.05
C THR A 109 -10.05 5.72 -9.57
N GLN A 110 -9.23 6.28 -8.69
CA GLN A 110 -9.42 6.25 -7.26
C GLN A 110 -9.27 7.63 -6.64
N SER A 111 -9.91 7.86 -5.48
CA SER A 111 -9.80 9.13 -4.75
C SER A 111 -8.54 9.22 -3.89
N THR A 112 -7.44 8.60 -4.34
CA THR A 112 -6.19 8.55 -3.56
C THR A 112 -5.51 9.92 -3.54
N PHE A 113 -5.08 10.37 -2.37
CA PHE A 113 -4.33 11.62 -2.21
C PHE A 113 -2.88 11.41 -1.76
N GLY A 114 -2.48 10.15 -1.56
CA GLY A 114 -1.14 9.75 -1.17
C GLY A 114 -0.82 8.40 -1.79
N TYR A 115 0.36 8.25 -2.39
CA TYR A 115 0.68 7.05 -3.16
C TYR A 115 2.18 6.77 -3.11
N PHE A 116 2.54 5.63 -2.51
CA PHE A 116 3.92 5.13 -2.41
C PHE A 116 4.06 3.80 -3.11
N GLN A 117 5.13 3.67 -3.89
CA GLN A 117 5.50 2.42 -4.54
C GLN A 117 6.72 1.83 -3.86
N ASN A 118 6.51 0.86 -3.00
CA ASN A 118 7.57 0.18 -2.27
C ASN A 118 7.89 -1.15 -2.97
N LEU A 119 8.99 -1.20 -3.71
CA LEU A 119 9.47 -2.42 -4.36
C LEU A 119 10.43 -3.14 -3.41
N ALA A 120 10.10 -4.36 -2.99
CA ALA A 120 10.98 -5.10 -2.08
C ALA A 120 12.29 -5.43 -2.80
N LEU A 121 13.43 -5.19 -2.14
CA LEU A 121 14.74 -5.56 -2.70
C LEU A 121 14.83 -7.08 -2.92
N GLU A 122 15.54 -7.48 -3.97
CA GLU A 122 15.70 -8.89 -4.34
C GLU A 122 16.38 -9.70 -3.23
N GLY A 123 15.98 -10.97 -3.08
CA GLY A 123 16.56 -11.88 -2.09
C GLY A 123 16.00 -11.74 -0.68
N GLN A 124 15.06 -10.81 -0.44
CA GLN A 124 14.38 -10.72 0.85
C GLN A 124 13.27 -11.77 1.01
N ASP A 125 13.13 -12.30 2.23
CA ASP A 125 12.04 -13.21 2.62
C ASP A 125 10.81 -12.42 3.15
N SER A 126 10.31 -11.49 2.33
CA SER A 126 9.14 -10.65 2.65
C SER A 126 7.81 -11.39 2.42
N GLY A 127 7.80 -12.37 1.51
CA GLY A 127 6.60 -13.06 1.05
C GLY A 127 5.77 -12.28 0.02
N PHE A 128 6.22 -11.10 -0.41
CA PHE A 128 5.62 -10.26 -1.45
C PHE A 128 6.72 -9.50 -2.22
N ASP A 129 6.46 -9.18 -3.49
CA ASP A 129 7.43 -8.46 -4.34
C ASP A 129 7.30 -6.94 -4.21
N ALA A 130 6.09 -6.48 -3.88
CA ALA A 130 5.76 -5.07 -3.80
C ALA A 130 4.71 -4.80 -2.72
N LEU A 131 4.75 -3.56 -2.24
CA LEU A 131 3.77 -2.97 -1.35
C LEU A 131 3.41 -1.60 -1.94
N VAL A 132 2.12 -1.34 -2.15
CA VAL A 132 1.62 0.00 -2.41
C VAL A 132 0.98 0.56 -1.14
N GLU A 133 1.28 1.82 -0.84
CA GLU A 133 0.58 2.58 0.19
C GLU A 133 -0.32 3.61 -0.51
N GLU A 134 -1.60 3.62 -0.15
CA GLU A 134 -2.58 4.53 -0.75
C GLU A 134 -3.39 5.23 0.35
N HIS A 135 -3.40 6.55 0.33
CA HIS A 135 -4.13 7.35 1.30
C HIS A 135 -5.48 7.75 0.74
N PHE A 136 -6.54 7.40 1.45
CA PHE A 136 -7.91 7.62 1.03
C PHE A 136 -8.68 8.52 2.00
N PRO A 137 -9.58 9.39 1.51
CA PRO A 137 -10.48 10.16 2.35
C PRO A 137 -11.38 9.22 3.17
N ILE A 138 -11.92 9.69 4.30
CA ILE A 138 -12.66 8.82 5.22
C ILE A 138 -13.93 8.25 4.61
N GLU A 139 -14.54 8.97 3.67
CA GLU A 139 -15.73 8.56 2.92
C GLU A 139 -15.48 7.27 2.12
N ALA A 140 -14.26 7.12 1.59
CA ALA A 140 -13.85 5.94 0.83
C ALA A 140 -13.81 4.67 1.70
N ALA A 141 -13.74 4.79 3.03
CA ALA A 141 -13.75 3.62 3.93
C ALA A 141 -15.06 2.83 3.89
N THR A 142 -16.17 3.45 3.46
CA THR A 142 -17.50 2.79 3.46
C THR A 142 -18.27 2.99 2.16
N SER A 143 -17.73 3.75 1.20
CA SER A 143 -18.36 4.02 -0.08
C SER A 143 -17.45 3.63 -1.24
N PRO A 144 -17.80 2.60 -2.03
CA PRO A 144 -17.08 2.28 -3.26
C PRO A 144 -17.08 3.45 -4.25
N GLU A 145 -18.16 4.24 -4.28
CA GLU A 145 -18.22 5.45 -5.09
C GLU A 145 -17.19 6.49 -4.65
N ALA A 146 -16.99 6.68 -3.34
CA ALA A 146 -15.94 7.57 -2.87
C ALA A 146 -14.55 6.99 -3.16
N PHE A 147 -14.32 5.69 -2.89
CA PHE A 147 -13.05 5.01 -3.14
C PHE A 147 -12.61 5.11 -4.61
N PHE A 148 -13.53 4.88 -5.55
CA PHE A 148 -13.28 4.94 -6.98
C PHE A 148 -13.57 6.32 -7.62
N ASP A 149 -13.52 7.40 -6.84
CA ASP A 149 -13.71 8.79 -7.31
C ASP A 149 -14.96 8.99 -8.21
N ALA A 150 -16.08 8.36 -7.86
CA ALA A 150 -17.27 8.27 -8.70
C ALA A 150 -18.58 8.58 -7.97
N VAL A 151 -18.53 9.42 -6.93
CA VAL A 151 -19.72 9.82 -6.13
C VAL A 151 -20.82 10.39 -7.01
N GLY A 152 -21.97 9.72 -7.02
CA GLY A 152 -23.14 10.13 -7.80
C GLY A 152 -23.05 9.82 -9.31
N ASP A 153 -22.04 9.07 -9.76
CA ASP A 153 -21.86 8.67 -11.15
C ASP A 153 -21.65 7.15 -11.29
N PRO A 154 -22.74 6.36 -11.42
CA PRO A 154 -22.64 4.91 -11.56
C PRO A 154 -21.90 4.44 -12.81
N ALA A 155 -21.89 5.25 -13.88
CA ALA A 155 -21.18 4.90 -15.12
C ALA A 155 -19.67 5.07 -14.93
N LYS A 156 -19.25 6.17 -14.29
CA LYS A 156 -17.85 6.38 -13.88
C LYS A 156 -17.40 5.32 -12.88
N LEU A 157 -18.24 4.95 -11.91
CA LEU A 157 -17.90 3.90 -10.93
C LEU A 157 -17.58 2.59 -11.65
N LYS A 158 -18.47 2.15 -12.55
CA LYS A 158 -18.25 0.93 -13.32
C LYS A 158 -16.95 1.02 -14.13
N HIS A 159 -16.75 2.12 -14.85
CA HIS A 159 -15.57 2.34 -15.66
C HIS A 159 -14.27 2.27 -14.83
N ASN A 160 -14.24 2.95 -13.70
CA ASN A 160 -13.07 3.02 -12.82
C ASN A 160 -12.74 1.64 -12.22
N ILE A 161 -13.75 0.89 -11.80
CA ILE A 161 -13.56 -0.50 -11.33
C ILE A 161 -13.00 -1.38 -12.45
N ASP A 162 -13.59 -1.33 -13.65
CA ASP A 162 -13.14 -2.17 -14.77
C ASP A 162 -11.68 -1.86 -15.13
N CYS A 163 -11.34 -0.59 -15.29
CA CYS A 163 -9.98 -0.13 -15.59
C CYS A 163 -8.96 -0.58 -14.52
N MET A 164 -9.31 -0.44 -13.24
CA MET A 164 -8.48 -0.86 -12.13
C MET A 164 -8.24 -2.38 -12.15
N MET A 165 -9.30 -3.17 -12.25
CA MET A 165 -9.22 -4.64 -12.25
C MET A 165 -8.46 -5.18 -13.46
N GLU A 166 -8.72 -4.64 -14.65
CA GLU A 166 -7.99 -4.99 -15.87
C GLU A 166 -6.51 -4.65 -15.76
N SER A 167 -6.19 -3.48 -15.19
CA SER A 167 -4.80 -3.05 -15.00
C SER A 167 -4.05 -3.95 -14.01
N CYS A 168 -4.64 -4.24 -12.84
CA CYS A 168 -4.07 -5.15 -11.83
C CYS A 168 -3.77 -6.54 -12.40
N ALA A 169 -4.67 -7.09 -13.21
CA ALA A 169 -4.53 -8.44 -13.78
C ALA A 169 -3.31 -8.61 -14.72
N ARG A 170 -2.71 -7.50 -15.17
CA ARG A 170 -1.51 -7.52 -16.02
C ARG A 170 -0.24 -7.88 -15.26
N PHE A 171 -0.15 -7.56 -13.96
CA PHE A 171 1.11 -7.65 -13.22
C PHE A 171 1.00 -8.28 -11.82
N ILE A 172 -0.21 -8.42 -11.27
CA ILE A 172 -0.40 -8.99 -9.94
C ILE A 172 -0.76 -10.46 -10.00
N GLN A 173 -0.10 -11.28 -9.18
CA GLN A 173 -0.55 -12.63 -8.85
C GLN A 173 -1.70 -12.54 -7.84
N GLN A 174 -2.95 -12.60 -8.34
CA GLN A 174 -4.16 -12.22 -7.57
C GLN A 174 -4.36 -12.94 -6.23
N ASP A 175 -4.01 -14.23 -6.15
CA ASP A 175 -4.12 -15.04 -4.93
C ASP A 175 -3.09 -14.70 -3.85
N THR A 176 -2.22 -13.71 -4.08
CA THR A 176 -1.21 -13.26 -3.12
C THR A 176 -1.52 -11.90 -2.48
N ILE A 177 -2.59 -11.24 -2.94
CA ILE A 177 -2.94 -9.90 -2.50
C ILE A 177 -3.36 -9.92 -1.02
N ASN A 178 -2.74 -9.04 -0.24
CA ASN A 178 -3.21 -8.65 1.09
C ASN A 178 -3.55 -7.18 1.07
N VAL A 179 -4.67 -6.80 1.69
CA VAL A 179 -5.14 -5.42 1.83
C VAL A 179 -5.51 -5.18 3.28
N ILE A 180 -4.97 -4.13 3.86
CA ILE A 180 -5.36 -3.62 5.18
C ILE A 180 -5.40 -2.10 5.19
N HIS A 181 -6.40 -1.53 5.85
CA HIS A 181 -6.46 -0.11 6.13
C HIS A 181 -5.99 0.16 7.56
N LEU A 182 -5.15 1.18 7.73
CA LEU A 182 -4.56 1.59 8.99
C LEU A 182 -4.74 3.10 9.20
N SER A 183 -4.65 3.53 10.45
CA SER A 183 -4.49 4.94 10.83
C SER A 183 -3.02 5.30 10.76
N GLU A 184 -2.66 6.39 10.07
CA GLU A 184 -1.27 6.85 9.96
C GLU A 184 -1.01 8.07 10.84
N TYR A 185 0.16 8.11 11.48
CA TYR A 185 0.67 9.25 12.23
C TYR A 185 2.08 9.61 11.74
N LYS A 186 2.28 10.87 11.36
CA LYS A 186 3.62 11.41 11.06
C LYS A 186 4.31 11.77 12.38
N ILE A 187 5.43 11.14 12.70
CA ILE A 187 6.11 11.33 13.99
C ILE A 187 7.25 12.35 13.91
N HIS A 188 8.04 12.29 12.83
CA HIS A 188 9.07 13.25 12.46
C HIS A 188 9.26 13.24 10.94
#